data_AF-A0A1X6WRG4-F1
#
_entry.id   AF-A0A1X6WRG4-F1
#
_cell.length_a   1.000
_cell.length_b   1.000
_cell.length_c   1.000
_cell.angle_alpha   90.00
_cell.angle_beta   90.00
_cell.angle_gamma   90.00
#
_symmetry.space_group_name_H-M   'P 1'
#
loop_
_entity.id
_entity.type
_entity.pdbx_description
1 polymer ?
#
loop_
_entity_poly.entity_id
_entity_poly.type
_entity_poly.pdbx_seq_one_letter_code
_entity_poly.pdbx_strand_id
1 'polypeptide(L)' 'MSKLIVLLWTFILGQVVGYIGGALTQGTYDFVKVTIVSLIVGVIIMLIGEVALPKKEKTAAK' A
#
# COMPACT_ATOMS: atom_id res chain seq x y z
N MET A 1 10.38 4.10 -8.65
CA MET A 1 10.43 3.42 -7.33
C MET A 1 10.39 1.92 -7.55
N SER A 2 11.26 1.15 -6.89
CA SER A 2 11.20 -0.31 -7.01
C SER A 2 9.89 -0.81 -6.40
N LYS A 3 9.14 -1.70 -7.07
CA LYS A 3 7.79 -2.16 -6.62
C LYS A 3 7.79 -2.69 -5.18
N LEU A 4 8.92 -3.23 -4.73
CA LEU A 4 9.17 -3.68 -3.35
C LEU A 4 9.07 -2.54 -2.31
N ILE A 5 9.58 -1.36 -2.65
CA ILE A 5 9.55 -0.18 -1.78
C ILE A 5 8.11 0.29 -1.60
N VAL A 6 7.32 0.25 -2.67
CA VAL A 6 5.89 0.60 -2.62
C VAL A 6 5.15 -0.36 -1.69
N LEU A 7 5.37 -1.68 -1.83
CA LEU A 7 4.77 -2.67 -0.94
C LEU A 7 5.12 -2.41 0.54
N LEU A 8 6.40 -2.17 0.83
CA LEU A 8 6.86 -1.91 2.19
C LEU A 8 6.19 -0.67 2.79
N TRP A 9 6.12 0.43 2.05
CA TRP A 9 5.45 1.65 2.50
C TRP A 9 3.94 1.46 2.66
N THR A 10 3.27 0.78 1.72
CA THR A 10 1.84 0.50 1.83
C THR A 10 1.51 -0.36 3.04
N PHE A 11 2.39 -1.30 3.39
CA PHE A 11 2.23 -2.13 4.59
C PHE A 11 2.36 -1.30 5.87
N ILE A 12 3.44 -0.51 6.01
CA ILE A 12 3.67 0.33 7.19
C ILE A 12 2.52 1.33 7.38
N LEU A 13 2.12 2.02 6.30
CA LEU A 13 1.03 2.99 6.35
C LEU A 13 -0.31 2.32 6.67
N GLY A 14 -0.56 1.12 6.14
CA GLY A 14 -1.75 0.35 6.46
C GLY A 14 -1.84 -0.04 7.94
N GLN A 15 -0.71 -0.37 8.58
CA GLN A 15 -0.66 -0.62 10.03
C GLN A 15 -0.98 0.64 10.85
N VAL A 16 -0.39 1.78 10.47
CA VAL A 16 -0.66 3.08 11.11
C VAL A 16 -2.14 3.45 11.00
N VAL A 17 -2.73 3.32 9.80
CA VAL A 17 -4.15 3.59 9.57
C VAL A 17 -5.04 2.64 10.37
N GLY A 18 -4.73 1.34 10.41
CA GLY A 18 -5.49 0.37 11.18
C GLY A 18 -5.45 0.64 12.69
N TYR A 19 -4.29 1.05 13.22
CA TYR A 19 -4.14 1.44 14.62
C TYR A 19 -4.96 2.70 14.95
N ILE A 20 -4.83 3.75 14.13
CA ILE A 20 -5.56 5.02 14.32
C ILE A 20 -7.08 4.79 14.16
N GLY A 21 -7.49 4.00 13.15
CA GLY A 21 -8.88 3.67 12.91
C GLY A 21 -9.51 2.88 14.05
N GLY A 22 -8.79 1.89 14.61
CA GLY A 22 -9.22 1.17 15.81
C GLY A 22 -9.39 2.10 17.01
N ALA A 23 -8.39 2.96 17.28
CA ALA A 23 -8.44 3.93 18.36
C ALA A 23 -9.62 4.91 18.23
N LEU A 24 -9.91 5.38 17.02
CA LEU A 24 -11.01 6.32 16.77
C LEU A 24 -12.40 5.67 16.88
N THR A 25 -12.51 4.39 16.51
CA THR A 25 -13.78 3.65 16.55
C THR A 25 -14.05 2.99 17.90
N GLN A 26 -13.20 3.22 18.91
CA GLN A 26 -13.14 2.45 20.16
C GLN A 26 -13.05 0.92 19.93
N GLY A 27 -12.62 0.51 18.74
CA GLY A 27 -12.45 -0.88 18.36
C GLY A 27 -11.08 -1.40 18.80
N THR A 28 -10.98 -2.70 19.03
CA THR A 28 -9.70 -3.33 19.33
C THR A 28 -8.86 -3.43 18.07
N TYR A 29 -7.63 -2.93 18.12
CA TYR A 29 -6.66 -3.15 17.04
C TYR A 29 -6.32 -4.63 16.92
N ASP A 30 -6.46 -5.16 15.71
CA ASP A 30 -6.17 -6.55 15.38
C ASP A 30 -5.11 -6.58 14.28
N PHE A 31 -3.89 -6.95 14.67
CA PHE A 31 -2.72 -6.98 13.77
C PHE A 31 -2.95 -7.87 12.55
N VAL A 32 -3.64 -9.00 12.71
CA VAL A 32 -3.86 -9.96 11.63
C VAL A 32 -4.83 -9.38 10.61
N LYS A 33 -5.95 -8.80 11.07
CA LYS A 33 -6.92 -8.15 10.19
C LYS A 33 -6.30 -6.97 9.44
N VAL A 34 -5.57 -6.12 10.14
CA VAL A 34 -4.92 -4.94 9.54
C VAL A 34 -3.85 -5.37 8.54
N THR A 35 -3.12 -6.46 8.80
CA THR A 35 -2.15 -7.03 7.84
C THR A 35 -2.82 -7.50 6.56
N ILE A 36 -3.93 -8.25 6.65
CA ILE A 36 -4.67 -8.72 5.47
C ILE A 36 -5.17 -7.54 4.65
N VAL A 37 -5.78 -6.54 5.29
CA VAL A 37 -6.29 -5.34 4.63
C VAL A 37 -5.15 -4.55 3.96
N SER A 38 -4.03 -4.38 4.65
CA SER A 38 -2.86 -3.64 4.13
C SER A 38 -2.26 -4.32 2.89
N LEU A 39 -2.22 -5.65 2.85
CA LEU A 39 -1.77 -6.40 1.68
C LEU A 39 -2.73 -6.26 0.50
N ILE A 40 -4.04 -6.34 0.72
CA ILE A 40 -5.06 -6.12 -0.32
C ILE A 40 -4.93 -4.72 -0.92
N VAL A 41 -4.83 -3.70 -0.08
CA VAL A 41 -4.65 -2.31 -0.51
C VAL A 41 -3.34 -2.12 -1.26
N GLY A 42 -2.23 -2.72 -0.80
CA GLY A 42 -0.94 -2.69 -1.50
C GLY A 42 -1.02 -3.29 -2.91
N VAL A 43 -1.74 -4.41 -3.10
CA VAL A 43 -1.98 -5.01 -4.41
C VAL A 43 -2.81 -4.08 -5.31
N ILE A 44 -3.88 -3.49 -4.78
CA ILE A 44 -4.71 -2.53 -5.53
C ILE A 44 -3.88 -1.33 -6.00
N ILE A 45 -3.04 -0.76 -5.12
CA ILE A 45 -2.17 0.37 -5.46
C ILE A 45 -1.18 0.00 -6.57
N MET A 46 -0.62 -1.22 -6.55
CA MET A 46 0.25 -1.70 -7.62
C MET A 46 -0.49 -1.83 -8.95
N LEU A 47 -1.70 -2.38 -8.96
CA LEU A 47 -2.53 -2.50 -10.17
C LEU A 47 -2.90 -1.12 -10.73
N ILE A 48 -3.30 -0.19 -9.86
CA ILE A 48 -3.56 1.21 -10.25
C ILE A 48 -2.28 1.84 -10.82
N GLY A 49 -1.11 1.58 -10.23
CA GLY A 49 0.17 2.05 -10.78
C GLY A 49 0.45 1.54 -12.19
N GLU A 50 0.04 0.33 -12.54
CA GLU A 50 0.21 -0.23 -13.90
C GLU A 50 -0.80 0.32 -14.90
N VAL A 51 -2.03 0.63 -14.47
CA VAL A 51 -3.09 1.16 -15.34
C VAL A 51 -3.02 2.68 -15.49
N ALA A 52 -2.71 3.40 -14.41
CA ALA A 52 -2.75 4.86 -14.34
C ALA A 52 -1.47 5.53 -14.85
N LEU A 53 -0.33 4.82 -14.90
CA LEU A 53 0.88 5.36 -15.50
C LEU A 53 0.85 5.12 -17.01
N PRO A 54 0.82 6.17 -17.85
CA PRO A 54 1.06 5.99 -19.27
C PRO A 54 2.46 5.40 -19.44
N LYS A 55 2.56 4.39 -20.31
CA LYS A 55 3.79 3.63 -20.60
C LYS A 55 4.88 4.61 -21.06
N LYS A 56 5.68 5.14 -20.14
CA LYS A 56 6.89 5.88 -20.50
C LYS A 56 7.85 4.86 -21.09
N GLU A 57 7.92 4.89 -22.41
CA GLU A 57 8.99 4.30 -23.19
C GLU A 57 10.31 4.72 -22.53
N LYS A 58 11.15 3.74 -22.20
CA LYS A 58 12.48 3.98 -21.69
C LYS A 58 13.28 4.65 -22.82
N THR A 59 13.20 5.97 -22.94
CA THR A 59 14.24 6.71 -23.65
C THR A 59 15.52 6.51 -22.88
N ALA A 60 16.39 5.69 -23.46
CA ALA A 60 17.78 5.56 -23.09
C ALA A 60 18.39 6.97 -22.97
N ALA A 61 18.73 7.37 -21.75
CA ALA A 61 19.65 8.47 -21.52
C ALA A 61 21.05 7.85 -21.40
N LYS A 62 21.77 8.05 -22.48
CA LYS A 62 23.19 7.79 -22.74
C LYS A 62 24.10 8.39 -21.67
#